data_AF-A0A1Z8AM32-F1
#
_entry.id   AF-A0A1Z8AM32-F1
#
_cell.length_a   1.000
_cell.length_b   1.000
_cell.length_c   1.000
_cell.angle_alpha   90.00
_cell.angle_beta   90.00
_cell.angle_gamma   90.00
#
_symmetry.space_group_name_H-M   'P 1'
#
loop_
_entity.id
_entity.type
_entity.pdbx_description
1 polymer ?
#
loop_
_entity_poly.entity_id
_entity_poly.type
_entity_poly.pdbx_seq_one_letter_code
_entity_poly.pdbx_strand_id
1 'polypeptide(L)'
;MKKLLFIAALLTGTFSFAQQEITKAQQELTAKKTEKVNTFKADLDRQVSSIIAITKLDKKNHSELREIVGFKESSLLKLEREGEAAVDYNGRRNDILEDYNKKMEQLLGKEKFSLLQSKANPR
;
A
#
# COMPACT_ATOMS: atom_id res chain seq x y z
N MET A 1 -18.84 60.09 16.95
CA MET A 1 -17.64 59.56 17.66
C MET A 1 -18.08 58.96 18.98
N LYS A 2 -17.43 57.86 19.42
CA LYS A 2 -17.77 56.90 20.52
C LYS A 2 -18.65 55.74 20.02
N LYS A 3 -18.12 54.63 19.48
CA LYS A 3 -17.23 53.57 20.02
C LYS A 3 -17.77 52.89 21.29
N LEU A 4 -17.99 51.57 21.15
CA LEU A 4 -17.82 50.49 22.14
C LEU A 4 -18.86 50.54 23.28
N LEU A 5 -19.64 49.51 23.55
CA LEU A 5 -19.25 48.15 23.93
C LEU A 5 -20.56 47.34 23.91
N PHE A 6 -20.73 46.29 23.11
CA PHE A 6 -21.69 45.23 23.50
C PHE A 6 -21.52 43.87 22.80
N ILE A 7 -20.47 43.63 22.02
CA ILE A 7 -20.32 42.32 21.36
C ILE A 7 -18.87 41.87 21.45
N ALA A 8 -18.42 41.55 22.67
CA ALA A 8 -17.12 40.91 22.89
C ALA A 8 -17.17 39.96 24.10
N ALA A 9 -18.27 39.24 24.30
CA ALA A 9 -18.40 38.25 25.38
C ALA A 9 -18.96 36.90 24.93
N LEU A 10 -19.05 36.63 23.61
CA LEU A 10 -19.56 35.36 23.08
C LEU A 10 -18.58 34.65 22.13
N LEU A 11 -17.33 35.10 22.03
CA LEU A 11 -16.30 34.44 21.21
C LEU A 11 -15.15 33.84 22.03
N THR A 12 -15.22 33.86 23.37
CA THR A 12 -14.27 33.16 24.25
C THR A 12 -14.84 31.84 24.78
N GLY A 13 -15.79 31.25 24.05
CA GLY A 13 -16.23 29.87 24.25
C GLY A 13 -15.22 28.91 23.64
N THR A 14 -14.08 28.75 24.32
CA THR A 14 -13.33 27.49 24.41
C THR A 14 -13.29 26.62 23.15
N PHE A 15 -12.63 27.07 22.10
CA PHE A 15 -11.79 26.17 21.31
C PHE A 15 -10.42 26.07 21.98
N SER A 16 -10.41 25.62 23.24
CA SER A 16 -9.27 24.86 23.72
C SER A 16 -9.34 23.53 23.00
N PHE A 17 -8.96 23.52 21.71
CA PHE A 17 -8.34 22.34 21.15
C PHE A 17 -7.17 22.09 22.08
N ALA A 18 -7.32 21.12 22.96
CA ALA A 18 -6.18 20.51 23.61
C ALA A 18 -5.25 20.13 22.46
N GLN A 19 -4.24 20.95 22.22
CA GLN A 19 -3.11 20.61 21.39
C GLN A 19 -2.47 19.46 22.14
N GLN A 20 -2.97 18.24 21.90
CA GLN A 20 -2.38 17.02 22.40
C GLN A 20 -0.96 17.03 21.84
N GLU A 21 0.00 17.44 22.66
CA GLU A 21 1.40 17.28 22.35
C GLU A 21 1.59 15.80 22.05
N ILE A 22 1.86 15.50 20.78
CA ILE A 22 2.15 14.14 20.33
C ILE A 22 3.35 13.71 21.17
N THR A 23 3.14 12.74 22.05
CA THR A 23 4.20 12.29 22.96
C THR A 23 5.38 11.77 22.15
N LYS A 24 6.60 11.83 22.69
CA LYS A 24 7.80 11.29 21.98
C LYS A 24 7.57 9.87 21.45
N ALA A 25 6.89 9.03 22.24
CA ALA A 25 6.50 7.68 21.84
C ALA A 25 5.53 7.65 20.63
N GLN A 26 4.58 8.57 20.56
CA GLN A 26 3.67 8.69 19.40
C GLN A 26 4.39 9.25 18.16
N GLN A 27 5.34 10.18 18.33
CA GLN A 27 6.17 10.69 17.24
C GLN A 27 7.06 9.58 16.66
N GLU A 28 7.74 8.82 17.52
CA GLU A 28 8.56 7.66 17.12
C GLU A 28 7.73 6.56 16.46
N LEU A 29 6.53 6.26 16.98
CA LEU A 29 5.62 5.29 16.37
C LEU A 29 5.17 5.75 14.99
N THR A 30 4.89 7.04 14.83
CA THR A 30 4.50 7.64 13.54
C THR A 30 5.65 7.56 12.55
N ALA A 31 6.86 7.93 12.96
CA ALA A 31 8.07 7.81 12.13
C ALA A 31 8.29 6.37 11.66
N LYS A 32 8.23 5.39 12.57
CA LYS A 32 8.36 3.96 12.24
C LYS A 32 7.25 3.47 11.30
N LYS A 33 6.02 3.93 11.46
CA LYS A 33 4.91 3.58 10.55
C LYS A 33 5.12 4.17 9.17
N THR A 34 5.52 5.44 9.09
CA THR A 34 5.83 6.13 7.84
C THR A 34 6.97 5.45 7.10
N GLU A 35 8.03 5.08 7.80
CA GLU A 35 9.16 4.32 7.24
C GLU A 35 8.68 3.00 6.64
N LYS A 36 7.91 2.19 7.38
CA LYS A 36 7.35 0.93 6.87
C LYS A 36 6.49 1.11 5.62
N VAL A 37 5.67 2.16 5.58
CA VAL A 37 4.84 2.48 4.40
C VAL A 37 5.69 2.89 3.21
N ASN A 38 6.74 3.69 3.43
CA ASN A 38 7.64 4.12 2.37
C ASN A 38 8.45 2.95 1.81
N THR A 39 8.94 2.04 2.66
CA THR A 39 9.62 0.81 2.23
C THR A 39 8.68 -0.06 1.38
N PHE A 40 7.44 -0.29 1.85
CA PHE A 40 6.45 -1.04 1.08
C PHE A 40 6.18 -0.42 -0.29
N LYS A 41 6.01 0.91 -0.35
CA LYS A 41 5.79 1.62 -1.61
C LYS A 41 6.98 1.49 -2.56
N ALA A 42 8.20 1.64 -2.05
CA ALA A 42 9.42 1.51 -2.84
C ALA A 42 9.57 0.09 -3.43
N ASP A 43 9.29 -0.94 -2.63
CA ASP A 43 9.33 -2.32 -3.12
C ASP A 43 8.24 -2.60 -4.15
N LEU A 44 7.02 -2.11 -3.93
CA LEU A 44 5.93 -2.21 -4.90
C LEU A 44 6.31 -1.54 -6.23
N ASP A 45 6.79 -0.30 -6.18
CA ASP A 45 7.16 0.47 -7.37
C ASP A 45 8.34 -0.20 -8.12
N ARG A 46 9.29 -0.81 -7.39
CA ARG A 46 10.37 -1.61 -7.98
C ARG A 46 9.85 -2.86 -8.71
N GLN A 47 8.94 -3.61 -8.10
CA GLN A 47 8.34 -4.80 -8.73
C GLN A 47 7.55 -4.43 -9.98
N VAL A 48 6.70 -3.41 -9.89
CA VAL A 48 5.91 -2.91 -11.02
C VAL A 48 6.82 -2.46 -12.16
N SER A 49 7.86 -1.70 -11.86
CA SER A 49 8.84 -1.23 -12.86
C SER A 49 9.56 -2.40 -13.54
N SER A 50 9.94 -3.43 -12.79
CA SER A 50 10.56 -4.64 -13.34
C SER A 50 9.62 -5.38 -14.31
N ILE A 51 8.36 -5.57 -13.92
CA ILE A 51 7.35 -6.19 -14.77
C ILE A 51 7.13 -5.39 -16.05
N ILE A 52 7.03 -4.05 -15.95
CA ILE A 52 6.89 -3.17 -17.11
C ILE A 52 8.10 -3.30 -18.04
N ALA A 53 9.31 -3.32 -17.50
CA ALA A 53 10.54 -3.45 -18.28
C ALA A 53 10.62 -4.79 -19.04
N ILE A 54 10.20 -5.88 -18.39
CA ILE A 54 10.20 -7.23 -19.00
C ILE A 54 9.12 -7.34 -20.08
N THR A 55 7.89 -6.93 -19.77
CA THR A 55 6.71 -7.20 -20.60
C THR A 55 6.43 -6.12 -21.63
N LYS A 56 7.10 -4.96 -21.53
CA LYS A 56 6.80 -3.75 -22.31
C LYS A 56 5.30 -3.45 -22.26
N LEU A 57 4.74 -3.43 -21.05
CA LEU A 57 3.32 -3.18 -20.83
C LEU A 57 2.96 -1.73 -21.18
N ASP A 58 1.84 -1.53 -21.88
CA ASP A 58 1.37 -0.21 -22.27
C ASP A 58 1.06 0.66 -21.04
N LYS A 59 1.38 1.95 -21.12
CA LYS A 59 1.20 2.91 -20.03
C LYS A 59 -0.23 2.96 -19.48
N LYS A 60 -1.23 2.75 -20.34
CA LYS A 60 -2.65 2.70 -19.94
C LYS A 60 -2.96 1.59 -18.91
N ASN A 61 -2.16 0.51 -18.89
CA ASN A 61 -2.36 -0.65 -18.03
C ASN A 61 -1.47 -0.60 -16.77
N HIS A 62 -0.65 0.45 -16.57
CA HIS A 62 0.26 0.54 -15.44
C HIS A 62 -0.46 0.67 -14.09
N SER A 63 -1.61 1.35 -14.05
CA SER A 63 -2.42 1.47 -12.83
C SER A 63 -2.96 0.11 -12.41
N GLU A 64 -3.55 -0.64 -13.34
CA GLU A 64 -4.09 -1.97 -13.10
C GLU A 64 -2.99 -2.95 -12.66
N LEU A 65 -1.81 -2.90 -13.31
CA LEU A 65 -0.65 -3.67 -12.87
C LEU A 65 -0.28 -3.36 -11.41
N ARG A 66 -0.23 -2.08 -11.05
CA ARG A 66 0.11 -1.66 -9.69
C ARG A 66 -0.89 -2.15 -8.66
N GLU A 67 -2.18 -2.15 -9.01
CA GLU A 67 -3.25 -2.68 -8.15
C GLU A 67 -3.11 -4.20 -7.96
N ILE A 68 -2.84 -4.95 -9.03
CA ILE A 68 -2.66 -6.41 -8.96
C ILE A 68 -1.46 -6.76 -8.07
N VAL A 69 -0.30 -6.14 -8.30
CA VAL A 69 0.91 -6.39 -7.50
C VAL A 69 0.70 -5.92 -6.06
N GLY A 70 0.07 -4.76 -5.86
CA GLY A 70 -0.22 -4.21 -4.53
C GLY A 70 -1.16 -5.09 -3.72
N PHE A 71 -2.20 -5.65 -4.35
CA PHE A 71 -3.12 -6.59 -3.71
C PHE A 71 -2.38 -7.85 -3.27
N LYS A 72 -1.56 -8.45 -4.15
CA LYS A 72 -0.73 -9.62 -3.82
C LYS A 72 0.17 -9.34 -2.62
N GLU A 73 0.98 -8.28 -2.67
CA GLU A 73 1.93 -7.93 -1.62
C GLU A 73 1.26 -7.64 -0.28
N SER A 74 0.18 -6.87 -0.29
CA SER A 74 -0.58 -6.56 0.93
C SER A 74 -1.22 -7.81 1.55
N SER A 75 -1.72 -8.74 0.72
CA SER A 75 -2.33 -9.99 1.17
C SER A 75 -1.29 -10.94 1.76
N LEU A 76 -0.12 -11.06 1.13
CA LEU A 76 1.00 -11.83 1.66
C LEU A 76 1.50 -11.25 2.98
N LEU A 77 1.72 -9.94 3.08
CA LEU A 77 2.13 -9.30 4.34
C LEU A 77 1.09 -9.49 5.45
N LYS A 78 -0.20 -9.47 5.11
CA LYS A 78 -1.26 -9.75 6.09
C LYS A 78 -1.16 -11.19 6.58
N LEU A 79 -1.01 -12.15 5.67
CA LEU A 79 -0.86 -13.56 5.99
C LEU A 79 0.40 -13.84 6.82
N GLU A 80 1.53 -13.23 6.47
CA GLU A 80 2.79 -13.32 7.24
C GLU A 80 2.64 -12.79 8.66
N ARG A 81 1.87 -11.73 8.88
CA ARG A 81 1.57 -11.20 10.22
C ARG A 81 0.68 -12.12 11.04
N GLU A 82 -0.20 -12.88 10.39
CA GLU A 82 -1.00 -13.91 11.04
C GLU A 82 -0.12 -15.12 11.44
N GLY A 83 0.96 -15.37 10.70
CA GLY A 83 2.01 -16.34 11.06
C GLY A 83 1.50 -17.78 11.18
N GLU A 84 2.08 -18.58 12.06
CA GLU A 84 1.67 -19.97 12.33
C GLU A 84 0.25 -20.08 12.93
N ALA A 85 -0.29 -18.98 13.47
CA ALA A 85 -1.66 -18.92 13.95
C ALA A 85 -2.69 -18.81 12.81
N ALA A 86 -2.24 -18.58 11.57
CA ALA A 86 -3.09 -18.64 10.40
C ALA A 86 -3.54 -20.09 10.17
N VAL A 87 -4.87 -20.30 10.24
CA VAL A 87 -5.47 -21.53 9.73
C VAL A 87 -5.13 -21.63 8.24
N ASP A 88 -4.49 -22.74 7.87
CA ASP A 88 -4.07 -23.05 6.49
C ASP A 88 -3.22 -21.94 5.83
N TYR A 89 -2.09 -21.61 6.47
CA TYR A 89 -1.13 -20.65 5.92
C TYR A 89 -0.73 -20.97 4.47
N ASN A 90 -0.40 -22.23 4.18
CA ASN A 90 0.09 -22.63 2.87
C ASN A 90 -1.00 -22.61 1.79
N GLY A 91 -2.22 -23.08 2.09
CA GLY A 91 -3.34 -23.01 1.15
C GLY A 91 -3.68 -21.57 0.81
N ARG A 92 -3.82 -20.70 1.82
CA ARG A 92 -4.09 -19.27 1.60
C ARG A 92 -2.97 -18.56 0.85
N ARG A 93 -1.71 -18.92 1.10
CA ARG A 93 -0.58 -18.39 0.33
C ARG A 93 -0.70 -18.81 -1.14
N ASN A 94 -1.05 -20.06 -1.42
CA ASN A 94 -1.22 -20.55 -2.77
C ASN A 94 -2.40 -19.86 -3.47
N ASP A 95 -3.53 -19.67 -2.79
CA ASP A 95 -4.70 -18.97 -3.32
C ASP A 95 -4.35 -17.53 -3.75
N ILE A 96 -3.59 -16.81 -2.91
CA ILE A 96 -3.11 -15.44 -3.24
C ILE A 96 -2.25 -15.46 -4.50
N LEU A 97 -1.36 -16.44 -4.63
CA LEU A 97 -0.47 -16.55 -5.79
C LEU A 97 -1.23 -16.98 -7.06
N GLU A 98 -2.23 -17.84 -6.93
CA GLU A 98 -3.07 -18.26 -8.06
C GLU A 98 -3.92 -17.10 -8.59
N ASP A 99 -4.59 -16.35 -7.70
CA ASP A 99 -5.36 -15.16 -8.09
C ASP A 99 -4.46 -14.11 -8.75
N TYR A 100 -3.26 -13.88 -8.20
CA TYR A 100 -2.26 -13.02 -8.81
C TYR A 100 -1.89 -13.49 -10.22
N ASN A 101 -1.57 -14.77 -10.40
CA ASN A 101 -1.20 -15.33 -11.71
C ASN A 101 -2.33 -15.19 -12.73
N LYS A 102 -3.58 -15.48 -12.32
CA LYS A 102 -4.76 -15.35 -13.18
C LYS A 102 -4.96 -13.91 -13.65
N LYS A 103 -4.90 -12.94 -12.73
CA LYS A 103 -5.04 -11.51 -13.06
C LYS A 103 -3.90 -11.01 -13.92
N MET A 104 -2.68 -11.46 -13.66
CA MET A 104 -1.51 -11.14 -14.47
C MET A 104 -1.62 -11.68 -15.89
N GLU A 105 -2.09 -12.93 -16.07
CA GLU A 105 -2.32 -13.50 -17.40
C GLU A 105 -3.43 -12.74 -18.16
N GLN A 106 -4.49 -12.33 -17.46
CA GLN A 106 -5.56 -11.51 -18.04
C GLN A 106 -5.07 -10.12 -18.49
N LEU A 107 -4.27 -9.44 -17.66
CA LEU A 107 -3.75 -8.11 -17.96
C LEU A 107 -2.70 -8.10 -19.07
N LEU A 108 -1.77 -9.05 -19.01
CA LEU A 108 -0.62 -9.10 -19.92
C LEU A 108 -0.95 -9.83 -21.24
N GLY A 109 -1.91 -10.75 -21.21
CA GLY A 109 -2.08 -11.76 -22.24
C GLY A 109 -1.02 -12.87 -22.16
N LYS A 110 -1.31 -14.00 -22.81
CA LYS A 110 -0.50 -15.23 -22.72
C LYS A 110 0.98 -15.02 -23.02
N GLU A 111 1.31 -14.34 -24.12
CA GLU A 111 2.69 -14.17 -24.57
C GLU A 111 3.54 -13.39 -23.54
N LYS A 112 3.06 -12.21 -23.13
CA LYS A 112 3.77 -11.37 -22.16
C LYS A 112 3.81 -12.01 -20.78
N PHE A 113 2.77 -12.76 -20.40
CA PHE A 113 2.76 -13.53 -19.16
C PHE A 113 3.78 -14.66 -19.16
N SER A 114 3.88 -15.44 -20.25
CA SER A 114 4.91 -16.47 -20.40
C SER A 114 6.32 -15.87 -20.40
N LEU A 115 6.53 -14.71 -21.04
CA LEU A 115 7.80 -13.99 -20.98
C LEU A 115 8.16 -13.62 -19.54
N LEU A 116 7.21 -13.08 -18.78
CA LEU A 116 7.40 -12.73 -17.37
C LEU A 116 7.80 -13.98 -16.54
N GLN A 117 7.08 -15.09 -16.70
CA GLN A 117 7.38 -16.33 -15.97
C GLN A 117 8.77 -16.89 -16.31
N SER A 118 9.17 -16.85 -17.58
CA SER A 118 10.50 -17.34 -18.00
C SER A 118 11.66 -16.53 -17.41
N LYS A 119 11.45 -15.24 -17.14
CA LYS A 119 12.45 -14.35 -16.52
C LYS A 119 12.45 -14.47 -15.00
N ALA A 120 11.30 -14.75 -14.39
CA ALA A 120 11.17 -14.98 -12.96
C ALA A 120 11.71 -16.35 -12.52
N ASN A 121 11.66 -17.36 -13.40
CA ASN A 121 12.17 -18.71 -13.15
C ASN A 121 13.05 -19.18 -14.31
N PRO A 122 14.32 -18.71 -14.38
CA PRO A 122 15.24 -19.17 -15.40
C PRO A 122 15.52 -20.65 -15.18
N ARG A 123 15.17 -21.48 -16.18
CA ARG A 123 15.57 -22.88 -16.23
C ARG A 123 17.08 -23.01 -16.39
#